data_AF-A0A4Z0QGJ9-F1
#
_entry.id   AF-A0A4Z0QGJ9-F1
#
_cell.length_a   1.000
_cell.length_b   1.000
_cell.length_c   1.000
_cell.angle_alpha   90.00
_cell.angle_beta   90.00
_cell.angle_gamma   90.00
#
_symmetry.space_group_name_H-M   'P 1'
#
loop_
_entity.id
_entity.type
_entity.pdbx_description
1 polymer ?
#
loop_
_entity_poly.entity_id
_entity_poly.type
_entity_poly.pdbx_seq_one_letter_code
_entity_poly.pdbx_strand_id
1 'polypeptide(L)'
;MSGQTFALLIGLVSQLLFSSRIVLQWIQSERARRVLVPALFWKISLVSSFLMILYGMLRHDPIILGAQLLSYAIYIRNLQLLGQWQTLGRWFRAAAYSFPLLMIAWFIVGTAHFSLRALLHSAIPGGWLVLGAVGQTVFLLRFVYQWVHSERRGESVLPLGFWVVSLLGSGLILIYAMLRLDAVLIIGNVFGTVVYGRNILLLRREQEQGATL
;
A
#
# COMPACT_ATOMS: atom_id res chain seq x y z
N MET A 1 -14.03 -9.75 24.84
CA MET A 1 -14.19 -9.07 23.53
C MET A 1 -14.37 -10.15 22.48
N SER A 2 -15.35 -10.02 21.57
CA SER A 2 -15.52 -11.00 20.50
C SER A 2 -14.27 -11.02 19.58
N GLY A 3 -13.93 -12.16 18.99
CA GLY A 3 -12.80 -12.27 18.05
C GLY A 3 -12.90 -11.29 16.87
N GLN A 4 -14.12 -10.93 16.47
CA GLN A 4 -14.39 -9.95 15.43
C GLN A 4 -14.05 -8.51 15.86
N THR A 5 -14.38 -8.14 17.10
CA THR A 5 -14.02 -6.81 17.65
C THR A 5 -12.51 -6.65 17.72
N PHE A 6 -11.79 -7.70 18.10
CA PHE A 6 -10.32 -7.68 18.15
C PHE A 6 -9.70 -7.51 16.75
N ALA A 7 -10.19 -8.25 15.75
CA ALA A 7 -9.75 -8.10 14.37
C ALA A 7 -9.99 -6.66 13.84
N LEU A 8 -11.17 -6.10 14.10
CA LEU A 8 -11.49 -4.73 13.70
C LEU A 8 -10.53 -3.70 14.28
N LEU A 9 -10.18 -3.82 15.56
CA LEU A 9 -9.22 -2.92 16.20
C LEU A 9 -7.84 -2.98 15.55
N ILE A 10 -7.34 -4.18 15.24
CA ILE A 10 -6.06 -4.35 14.53
C ILE A 10 -6.12 -3.68 13.15
N GLY A 11 -7.21 -3.88 12.40
CA GLY A 11 -7.40 -3.27 11.09
C GLY A 11 -7.41 -1.74 11.16
N LEU A 12 -8.14 -1.16 12.12
CA LEU A 12 -8.21 0.29 12.31
C LEU A 12 -6.85 0.90 12.70
N VAL A 13 -6.11 0.27 13.62
CA VAL A 13 -4.76 0.71 14.01
C VAL A 13 -3.82 0.64 12.81
N SER A 14 -3.86 -0.45 12.04
CA SER A 14 -3.07 -0.57 10.81
C SER A 14 -3.38 0.55 9.82
N GLN A 15 -4.67 0.83 9.59
CA GLN A 15 -5.09 1.89 8.67
C GLN A 15 -4.66 3.27 9.14
N LEU A 16 -4.73 3.56 10.44
CA LEU A 16 -4.25 4.82 11.01
C LEU A 16 -2.75 5.00 10.78
N LEU A 17 -1.96 3.95 10.97
CA LEU A 17 -0.52 3.98 10.67
C LEU A 17 -0.24 4.14 9.17
N PHE A 18 -1.03 3.50 8.29
CA PHE A 18 -0.91 3.71 6.85
C PHE A 18 -1.24 5.14 6.42
N SER A 19 -2.16 5.81 7.11
CA SER A 19 -2.49 7.22 6.88
C SER A 19 -1.39 8.14 7.39
N SER A 20 -0.84 7.87 8.59
CA SER A 20 0.19 8.72 9.20
C SER A 20 1.45 8.81 8.35
N ARG A 21 1.86 7.72 7.69
CA ARG A 21 3.00 7.75 6.75
C ARG A 21 2.77 8.68 5.56
N ILE A 22 1.54 8.79 5.05
CA ILE A 22 1.22 9.65 3.89
C ILE A 22 1.33 11.12 4.32
N VAL A 23 0.77 11.44 5.49
CA VAL A 23 0.88 12.78 6.08
C VAL A 23 2.34 13.14 6.32
N LEU A 24 3.12 12.22 6.89
CA LEU A 24 4.54 12.39 7.12
C LEU A 24 5.31 12.65 5.82
N GLN A 25 5.04 11.86 4.77
CA GLN A 25 5.64 12.01 3.46
C GLN A 25 5.32 13.38 2.85
N TRP A 26 4.06 13.81 2.94
CA TRP A 26 3.61 15.12 2.49
C TRP A 26 4.37 16.23 3.20
N ILE A 27 4.30 16.28 4.55
CA ILE A 27 4.89 17.37 5.34
C ILE A 27 6.39 17.49 5.05
N GLN A 28 7.11 16.37 4.99
CA GLN A 28 8.55 16.39 4.71
C GLN A 28 8.86 16.82 3.28
N SER A 29 8.06 16.38 2.31
CA SER A 29 8.24 16.80 0.91
C SER A 29 7.92 18.27 0.70
N GLU A 30 6.96 18.84 1.45
CA GLU A 30 6.63 20.27 1.40
C GLU A 30 7.78 21.11 1.94
N ARG A 31 8.28 20.72 3.12
CA ARG A 31 9.43 21.41 3.76
C ARG A 31 10.68 21.36 2.88
N ALA A 32 10.90 20.25 2.17
CA ALA A 32 12.06 20.09 1.30
C ALA A 32 11.86 20.63 -0.12
N ARG A 33 10.61 20.99 -0.52
CA ARG A 33 10.22 21.29 -1.91
C ARG A 33 10.66 20.24 -2.93
N ARG A 34 10.80 18.99 -2.49
CA ARG A 34 11.08 17.84 -3.35
C ARG A 34 10.32 16.62 -2.88
N VAL A 35 10.00 15.70 -3.79
CA VAL A 35 9.33 14.45 -3.41
C VAL A 35 10.31 13.57 -2.65
N LEU A 36 10.15 13.51 -1.33
CA LEU A 36 10.98 12.71 -0.43
C LEU A 36 10.20 11.54 0.14
N VAL A 37 10.94 10.45 0.37
CA VAL A 37 10.43 9.24 1.01
C VAL A 37 11.36 8.88 2.15
N PRO A 38 11.11 9.41 3.36
CA PRO A 38 12.00 9.19 4.49
C PRO A 38 11.98 7.73 4.93
N ALA A 39 13.05 7.26 5.56
CA ALA A 39 13.11 5.90 6.10
C ALA A 39 11.96 5.59 7.08
N LEU A 40 11.49 6.60 7.82
CA LEU A 40 10.36 6.46 8.73
C LEU A 40 9.05 6.10 8.01
N PHE A 41 8.85 6.55 6.77
CA PHE A 41 7.73 6.13 5.92
C PHE A 41 7.70 4.61 5.77
N TRP A 42 8.84 4.00 5.44
CA TRP A 42 8.95 2.56 5.24
C TRP A 42 8.89 1.77 6.55
N LYS A 43 9.48 2.29 7.63
CA LYS A 43 9.39 1.68 8.98
C LYS A 43 7.93 1.60 9.45
N ILE A 44 7.18 2.70 9.34
CA ILE A 44 5.74 2.71 9.67
C ILE A 44 5.00 1.75 8.74
N SER A 45 5.27 1.81 7.43
CA SER A 45 4.62 0.92 6.44
C SER A 45 4.83 -0.57 6.76
N LEU A 46 6.02 -0.96 7.22
CA LEU A 46 6.34 -2.34 7.59
C LEU A 46 5.50 -2.81 8.79
N VAL A 47 5.34 -1.96 9.81
CA VAL A 47 4.52 -2.26 10.99
C VAL A 47 3.03 -2.27 10.65
N SER A 48 2.55 -1.30 9.86
CA SER A 48 1.17 -1.30 9.36
C SER A 48 0.85 -2.57 8.60
N SER A 49 1.76 -2.97 7.70
CA SER A 49 1.66 -4.16 6.86
C SER A 49 1.58 -5.43 7.69
N PHE A 50 2.40 -5.55 8.73
CA PHE A 50 2.34 -6.64 9.70
C PHE A 50 0.95 -6.76 10.34
N LEU A 51 0.42 -5.66 10.87
CA LEU A 51 -0.91 -5.65 11.49
C LEU A 51 -2.02 -5.98 10.49
N MET A 52 -1.90 -5.50 9.24
CA MET A 52 -2.88 -5.77 8.20
C MET A 52 -2.86 -7.24 7.73
N ILE A 53 -1.70 -7.90 7.73
CA ILE A 53 -1.58 -9.35 7.51
C ILE A 53 -2.33 -10.11 8.60
N LEU A 54 -2.11 -9.76 9.87
CA LEU A 54 -2.83 -10.37 11.00
C LEU A 54 -4.34 -10.18 10.86
N TYR A 55 -4.78 -8.97 10.52
CA TYR A 55 -6.18 -8.67 10.25
C TYR A 55 -6.75 -9.54 9.12
N GLY A 56 -6.05 -9.63 7.98
CA GLY A 56 -6.44 -10.46 6.85
C GLY A 56 -6.61 -11.93 7.23
N MET A 57 -5.72 -12.46 8.06
CA MET A 57 -5.82 -13.84 8.55
C MET A 57 -7.01 -14.06 9.48
N LEU A 58 -7.25 -13.14 10.43
CA LEU A 58 -8.41 -13.21 11.33
C LEU A 58 -9.74 -13.11 10.56
N ARG A 59 -9.72 -12.48 9.38
CA ARG A 59 -10.86 -12.37 8.47
C ARG A 59 -10.92 -13.48 7.43
N HIS A 60 -9.92 -14.36 7.38
CA HIS A 60 -9.72 -15.36 6.33
C HIS A 60 -9.78 -14.75 4.91
N ASP A 61 -9.23 -13.54 4.74
CA ASP A 61 -9.22 -12.79 3.48
C ASP A 61 -7.86 -12.94 2.75
N PRO A 62 -7.81 -13.74 1.67
CA PRO A 62 -6.57 -13.99 0.94
C PRO A 62 -6.12 -12.79 0.09
N ILE A 63 -7.03 -11.89 -0.27
CA ILE A 63 -6.71 -10.73 -1.11
C ILE A 63 -5.92 -9.72 -0.30
N ILE A 64 -6.40 -9.44 0.93
CA ILE A 64 -5.67 -8.59 1.89
C ILE A 64 -4.31 -9.20 2.17
N LEU A 65 -4.26 -10.50 2.47
CA LEU A 65 -3.01 -11.19 2.77
C LEU A 65 -2.00 -11.07 1.61
N GLY A 66 -2.41 -11.42 0.39
CA GLY A 66 -1.53 -11.39 -0.78
C GLY A 66 -1.00 -10.00 -1.12
N ALA A 67 -1.89 -9.00 -1.16
CA ALA A 67 -1.49 -7.61 -1.43
C ALA A 67 -0.53 -7.06 -0.37
N GLN A 68 -0.77 -7.44 0.89
CA GLN A 68 0.03 -6.97 1.99
C GLN A 68 1.39 -7.67 2.08
N LEU A 69 1.49 -8.96 1.74
CA LEU A 69 2.75 -9.69 1.63
C LEU A 69 3.67 -9.09 0.54
N LEU A 70 3.11 -8.77 -0.63
CA LEU A 70 3.86 -8.09 -1.69
C LEU A 70 4.39 -6.73 -1.21
N SER A 71 3.52 -5.94 -0.60
CA SER A 71 3.87 -4.62 -0.06
C SER A 71 4.92 -4.73 1.06
N TYR A 72 4.79 -5.73 1.93
CA TYR A 72 5.72 -6.01 3.03
C TYR A 72 7.15 -6.23 2.53
N ALA A 73 7.32 -7.06 1.49
CA ALA A 73 8.60 -7.32 0.86
C ALA A 73 9.23 -6.03 0.29
N ILE A 74 8.43 -5.21 -0.39
CA ILE A 74 8.86 -3.92 -0.95
C ILE A 74 9.30 -2.96 0.15
N TYR A 75 8.65 -2.95 1.31
CA TYR A 75 9.01 -2.08 2.43
C TYR A 75 10.35 -2.46 3.06
N ILE A 76 10.60 -3.77 3.24
CA ILE A 76 11.92 -4.25 3.66
C ILE A 76 12.97 -3.84 2.64
N ARG A 77 12.70 -4.06 1.35
CA ARG A 77 13.67 -3.79 0.31
C ARG A 77 14.04 -2.31 0.22
N ASN A 78 13.05 -1.42 0.31
CA ASN A 78 13.33 0.02 0.34
C ASN A 78 14.15 0.43 1.59
N LEU A 79 13.94 -0.19 2.75
CA LEU A 79 14.79 0.05 3.93
C LEU A 79 16.24 -0.43 3.71
N GLN A 80 16.44 -1.50 2.95
CA GLN A 80 17.77 -1.97 2.57
C GLN A 80 18.45 -0.99 1.61
N LEU A 81 17.74 -0.52 0.58
CA LEU A 81 18.25 0.48 -0.37
C LEU A 81 18.63 1.80 0.34
N LEU A 82 17.91 2.18 1.39
CA LEU A 82 18.25 3.34 2.23
C LEU A 82 19.40 3.09 3.22
N GLY A 83 19.95 1.87 3.31
CA GLY A 83 20.95 1.49 4.33
C GLY A 83 20.42 1.52 5.77
N GLN A 84 19.10 1.62 5.95
CA GLN A 84 18.44 1.77 7.23
C GLN A 84 17.99 0.42 7.81
N TRP A 85 17.99 -0.64 7.01
CA TRP A 85 17.63 -1.98 7.45
C TRP A 85 18.56 -2.50 8.55
N GLN A 86 19.86 -2.27 8.41
CA GLN A 86 20.91 -2.76 9.32
C GLN A 86 20.86 -2.08 10.68
N THR A 87 20.27 -0.88 10.75
CA THR A 87 20.02 -0.16 12.02
C THR A 87 18.96 -0.85 12.89
N LEU A 88 18.14 -1.73 12.30
CA LEU A 88 17.12 -2.49 13.03
C LEU A 88 17.77 -3.69 13.73
N GLY A 89 17.32 -3.95 14.97
CA GLY A 89 17.82 -5.07 15.78
C GLY A 89 17.73 -6.40 15.04
N ARG A 90 18.73 -7.28 15.26
CA ARG A 90 18.82 -8.59 14.58
C ARG A 90 17.55 -9.44 14.75
N TRP A 91 16.94 -9.38 15.93
CA TRP A 91 15.71 -10.11 16.25
C TRP A 91 14.51 -9.58 15.48
N PHE A 92 14.39 -8.26 15.34
CA PHE A 92 13.35 -7.65 14.53
C PHE A 92 13.50 -8.05 13.05
N ARG A 93 14.74 -8.04 12.53
CA ARG A 93 15.00 -8.47 11.15
C ARG A 93 14.67 -9.95 10.93
N ALA A 94 15.06 -10.82 11.86
CA ALA A 94 14.73 -12.24 11.80
C ALA A 94 13.21 -12.47 11.86
N ALA A 95 12.51 -11.78 12.76
CA ALA A 95 11.05 -11.82 12.85
C ALA A 95 10.40 -11.31 11.56
N ALA A 96 10.90 -10.22 10.99
CA ALA A 96 10.36 -9.65 9.77
C ALA A 96 10.46 -10.58 8.55
N TYR A 97 11.51 -11.41 8.44
CA TYR A 97 11.58 -12.42 7.37
C TYR A 97 10.79 -13.69 7.68
N SER A 98 10.89 -14.19 8.91
CA SER A 98 10.21 -15.43 9.30
C SER A 98 8.69 -15.28 9.29
N PHE A 99 8.17 -14.15 9.76
CA PHE A 99 6.73 -13.91 9.86
C PHE A 99 5.99 -14.13 8.53
N PRO A 100 6.25 -13.40 7.42
CA PRO A 100 5.52 -13.58 6.18
C PRO A 100 5.64 -15.01 5.61
N LEU A 101 6.78 -15.69 5.80
CA LEU A 101 6.94 -17.09 5.40
C LEU A 101 6.04 -18.03 6.21
N LEU A 102 5.99 -17.85 7.53
CA LEU A 102 5.10 -18.61 8.41
C LEU A 102 3.63 -18.35 8.07
N MET A 103 3.27 -17.11 7.71
CA MET A 103 1.90 -16.78 7.32
C MET A 103 1.52 -17.42 5.98
N ILE A 104 2.42 -17.44 5.00
CA ILE A 104 2.22 -18.17 3.75
C ILE A 104 2.05 -19.67 4.02
N ALA A 105 2.94 -20.27 4.81
CA ALA A 105 2.87 -21.70 5.14
C ALA A 105 1.57 -22.04 5.86
N TRP A 106 1.18 -21.27 6.87
CA TRP A 106 -0.09 -21.44 7.58
C TRP A 106 -1.29 -21.29 6.65
N PHE A 107 -1.26 -20.29 5.75
CA PHE A 107 -2.32 -20.06 4.80
C PHE A 107 -2.50 -21.25 3.84
N ILE A 108 -1.40 -21.79 3.31
CA ILE A 108 -1.40 -22.96 2.41
C ILE A 108 -1.91 -24.22 3.14
N VAL A 109 -1.45 -24.46 4.37
CA VAL A 109 -1.83 -25.64 5.15
C VAL A 109 -3.28 -25.57 5.66
N GLY A 110 -3.77 -24.36 5.97
CA GLY A 110 -5.06 -24.14 6.62
C GLY A 110 -6.27 -23.93 5.71
N THR A 111 -6.13 -23.97 4.38
CA THR A 111 -7.23 -23.57 3.48
C THR A 111 -7.95 -24.75 2.79
N ALA A 112 -9.10 -25.14 3.36
CA ALA A 112 -10.14 -25.95 2.69
C ALA A 112 -11.37 -25.11 2.21
N HIS A 113 -11.41 -23.80 2.50
CA HIS A 113 -12.60 -22.95 2.29
C HIS A 113 -12.37 -21.77 1.35
N PHE A 114 -11.61 -21.99 0.27
CA PHE A 114 -11.46 -20.98 -0.77
C PHE A 114 -12.68 -21.02 -1.70
N SER A 115 -13.64 -20.12 -1.54
CA SER A 115 -14.74 -19.98 -2.49
C SER A 115 -14.58 -18.71 -3.32
N LEU A 116 -13.82 -18.82 -4.42
CA LEU A 116 -13.86 -17.85 -5.53
C LEU A 116 -15.31 -17.53 -5.94
N ARG A 117 -16.21 -18.52 -5.81
CA ARG A 117 -17.66 -18.38 -5.97
C ARG A 117 -18.31 -17.39 -4.99
N ALA A 118 -17.93 -17.34 -3.71
CA ALA A 118 -18.54 -16.38 -2.77
C ALA A 118 -18.09 -14.94 -3.03
N LEU A 119 -16.90 -14.74 -3.58
CA LEU A 119 -16.42 -13.42 -4.05
C LEU A 119 -17.22 -12.94 -5.27
N LEU A 120 -17.55 -13.86 -6.19
CA LEU A 120 -18.28 -13.59 -7.43
C LEU A 120 -19.80 -13.47 -7.23
N HIS A 121 -20.37 -14.01 -6.15
CA HIS A 121 -21.78 -13.87 -5.76
C HIS A 121 -22.04 -12.60 -4.94
N SER A 122 -21.58 -11.45 -5.43
CA SER A 122 -21.91 -10.15 -4.84
C SER A 122 -23.08 -9.49 -5.58
N ALA A 123 -23.97 -8.83 -4.85
CA ALA A 123 -25.24 -8.23 -5.32
C ALA A 123 -25.07 -7.01 -6.27
N ILE A 124 -23.93 -6.88 -6.93
CA ILE A 124 -23.55 -5.73 -7.73
C ILE A 124 -23.56 -6.15 -9.20
N PRO A 125 -24.12 -5.34 -10.13
CA PRO A 125 -24.09 -5.69 -11.54
C PRO A 125 -22.64 -5.90 -11.99
N GLY A 126 -22.36 -6.99 -12.69
CA GLY A 126 -20.99 -7.50 -12.90
C GLY A 126 -19.98 -6.47 -13.44
N GLY A 127 -20.42 -5.53 -14.28
CA GLY A 127 -19.55 -4.48 -14.83
C GLY A 127 -18.95 -3.53 -13.78
N TRP A 128 -19.65 -3.29 -12.67
CA TRP A 128 -19.24 -2.32 -11.64
C TRP A 128 -18.23 -2.95 -10.67
N LEU A 129 -18.36 -4.24 -10.41
CA LEU A 129 -17.34 -5.03 -9.70
C LEU A 129 -16.02 -5.08 -10.47
N VAL A 130 -16.08 -5.27 -11.79
CA VAL A 130 -14.90 -5.27 -12.66
C VAL A 130 -14.17 -3.92 -12.58
N LEU A 131 -14.91 -2.80 -12.60
CA LEU A 131 -14.30 -1.47 -12.46
C LEU A 131 -13.52 -1.32 -11.15
N GLY A 132 -14.14 -1.71 -10.03
CA GLY A 132 -13.48 -1.69 -8.72
C GLY A 132 -12.24 -2.60 -8.68
N ALA A 133 -12.35 -3.81 -9.21
CA ALA A 133 -11.23 -4.77 -9.25
C ALA A 133 -10.07 -4.29 -10.13
N VAL A 134 -10.36 -3.71 -11.30
CA VAL A 134 -9.34 -3.11 -12.18
C VAL A 134 -8.68 -1.93 -11.48
N GLY A 135 -9.46 -1.03 -10.86
CA GLY A 135 -8.94 0.10 -10.10
C GLY A 135 -7.98 -0.33 -8.98
N GLN A 136 -8.37 -1.33 -8.19
CA GLN A 136 -7.52 -1.90 -7.13
C GLN A 136 -6.26 -2.56 -7.69
N THR A 137 -6.37 -3.27 -8.82
CA THR A 137 -5.22 -3.92 -9.47
C THR A 137 -4.22 -2.88 -9.97
N VAL A 138 -4.68 -1.84 -10.67
CA VAL A 138 -3.85 -0.71 -11.12
C VAL A 138 -3.18 -0.05 -9.92
N PHE A 139 -3.92 0.14 -8.83
CA PHE A 139 -3.39 0.74 -7.60
C PHE A 139 -2.35 -0.14 -6.90
N LEU A 140 -2.40 -1.46 -7.05
CA LEU A 140 -1.36 -2.38 -6.56
C LEU A 140 -0.11 -2.32 -7.45
N LEU A 141 -0.28 -2.26 -8.78
CA LEU A 141 0.82 -2.25 -9.75
C LEU A 141 1.79 -1.09 -9.55
N ARG A 142 1.37 0.03 -8.94
CA ARG A 142 2.28 1.13 -8.61
C ARG A 142 3.49 0.68 -7.79
N PHE A 143 3.30 -0.24 -6.83
CA PHE A 143 4.37 -0.70 -5.97
C PHE A 143 5.34 -1.59 -6.74
N VAL A 144 4.83 -2.40 -7.67
CA VAL A 144 5.67 -3.18 -8.60
C VAL A 144 6.49 -2.25 -9.48
N TYR A 145 5.87 -1.22 -10.06
CA TYR A 145 6.55 -0.22 -10.88
C TYR A 145 7.66 0.48 -10.08
N GLN A 146 7.35 0.95 -8.87
CA GLN A 146 8.34 1.57 -8.00
C GLN A 146 9.49 0.62 -7.67
N TRP A 147 9.17 -0.62 -7.29
CA TRP A 147 10.18 -1.58 -6.93
C TRP A 147 11.16 -1.82 -8.08
N VAL A 148 10.66 -2.11 -9.28
CA VAL A 148 11.49 -2.29 -10.49
C VAL A 148 12.34 -1.05 -10.76
N HIS A 149 11.77 0.14 -10.64
CA HIS A 149 12.50 1.39 -10.84
C HIS A 149 13.62 1.58 -9.81
N SER A 150 13.33 1.31 -8.54
CA SER A 150 14.27 1.44 -7.44
C SER A 150 15.41 0.43 -7.49
N GLU A 151 15.14 -0.83 -7.89
CA GLU A 151 16.20 -1.82 -8.10
C GLU A 151 17.17 -1.40 -9.21
N ARG A 152 16.64 -0.89 -10.33
CA ARG A 152 17.47 -0.46 -11.47
C ARG A 152 18.40 0.71 -11.12
N ARG A 153 18.01 1.57 -10.17
CA ARG A 153 18.79 2.76 -9.77
C ARG A 153 19.55 2.60 -8.46
N GLY A 154 19.29 1.52 -7.71
CA GLY A 154 19.87 1.33 -6.38
C GLY A 154 19.36 2.34 -5.32
N GLU A 155 18.27 3.04 -5.60
CA GLU A 155 17.76 4.15 -4.78
C GLU A 155 16.29 3.92 -4.39
N SER A 156 15.93 4.22 -3.15
CA SER A 156 14.53 4.24 -2.69
C SER A 156 13.86 5.55 -3.08
N VAL A 157 13.27 5.59 -4.28
CA VAL A 157 12.56 6.76 -4.81
C VAL A 157 11.15 6.38 -5.26
N LEU A 158 10.21 7.34 -5.20
CA LEU A 158 8.88 7.19 -5.78
C LEU A 158 8.84 7.94 -7.12
N PRO A 159 9.07 7.24 -8.25
CA PRO A 159 9.16 7.87 -9.57
C PRO A 159 7.82 8.47 -10.01
N LEU A 160 7.86 9.36 -11.02
CA LEU A 160 6.65 9.97 -11.61
C LEU A 160 5.59 8.92 -11.98
N GLY A 161 6.00 7.79 -12.58
CA GLY A 161 5.10 6.70 -12.95
C GLY A 161 4.35 6.08 -11.76
N PHE A 162 4.95 6.02 -10.56
CA PHE A 162 4.26 5.56 -9.36
C PHE A 162 3.06 6.46 -9.04
N TRP A 163 3.23 7.78 -9.14
CA TRP A 163 2.18 8.74 -8.83
C TRP A 163 1.11 8.81 -9.92
N VAL A 164 1.49 8.71 -11.19
CA VAL A 164 0.54 8.64 -12.31
C VAL A 164 -0.33 7.39 -12.21
N VAL A 165 0.26 6.22 -11.97
CA VAL A 165 -0.48 4.97 -11.76
C VAL A 165 -1.39 5.07 -10.53
N SER A 166 -0.91 5.70 -9.46
CA SER A 166 -1.73 5.94 -8.25
C SER A 166 -2.95 6.81 -8.53
N LEU A 167 -2.79 7.87 -9.33
CA LEU A 167 -3.85 8.79 -9.70
C LEU A 167 -4.90 8.13 -10.60
N LEU A 168 -4.45 7.33 -11.58
CA LEU A 168 -5.34 6.56 -12.44
C LEU A 168 -6.12 5.51 -11.62
N GLY A 169 -5.42 4.75 -10.77
CA GLY A 169 -6.06 3.77 -9.88
C GLY A 169 -7.07 4.42 -8.93
N SER A 170 -6.73 5.54 -8.29
CA SER A 170 -7.66 6.23 -7.39
C SER A 170 -8.85 6.83 -8.12
N GLY A 171 -8.67 7.31 -9.36
CA GLY A 171 -9.77 7.76 -10.22
C GLY A 171 -10.78 6.65 -10.51
N LEU A 172 -10.31 5.46 -10.89
CA LEU A 172 -11.17 4.30 -11.13
C LEU A 172 -11.91 3.88 -9.85
N ILE A 173 -11.20 3.86 -8.71
CA ILE A 173 -11.81 3.52 -7.41
C ILE A 173 -12.82 4.60 -6.98
N LEU A 174 -12.57 5.88 -7.24
CA LEU A 174 -13.51 6.97 -6.93
C LEU A 174 -14.79 6.85 -7.72
N ILE A 175 -14.69 6.57 -9.02
CA ILE A 175 -15.87 6.33 -9.86
C ILE A 175 -16.66 5.18 -9.26
N TYR A 176 -16.03 4.04 -9.02
CA TYR A 176 -16.67 2.90 -8.36
C TYR A 176 -17.30 3.25 -7.00
N ALA A 177 -16.63 4.08 -6.18
CA ALA A 177 -17.09 4.46 -4.86
C ALA A 177 -18.33 5.37 -4.89
N MET A 178 -18.37 6.35 -5.80
CA MET A 178 -19.54 7.22 -6.00
C MET A 178 -20.75 6.41 -6.43
N LEU A 179 -20.53 5.46 -7.33
CA LEU A 179 -21.56 4.57 -7.84
C LEU A 179 -22.12 3.64 -6.75
N ARG A 180 -21.32 3.32 -5.74
CA ARG A 180 -21.73 2.58 -4.55
C ARG A 180 -22.23 3.45 -3.40
N LEU A 181 -22.17 4.78 -3.55
CA LEU A 181 -22.41 5.76 -2.47
C LEU A 181 -21.57 5.46 -1.21
N ASP A 182 -20.35 4.92 -1.41
CA ASP A 182 -19.47 4.51 -0.33
C ASP A 182 -18.61 5.70 0.14
N ALA A 183 -19.10 6.40 1.16
CA ALA A 183 -18.44 7.59 1.71
C ALA A 183 -16.99 7.32 2.16
N VAL A 184 -16.69 6.11 2.63
CA VAL A 184 -15.35 5.76 3.13
C VAL A 184 -14.36 5.67 1.97
N LEU A 185 -14.73 4.95 0.90
CA LEU A 185 -13.90 4.87 -0.30
C LEU A 185 -13.75 6.25 -0.96
N ILE A 186 -14.80 7.08 -0.95
CA ILE A 186 -14.75 8.44 -1.51
C ILE A 186 -13.74 9.29 -0.74
N ILE A 187 -13.89 9.43 0.58
CA ILE A 187 -13.01 10.30 1.39
C ILE A 187 -11.56 9.85 1.29
N GLY A 188 -11.30 8.54 1.40
CA GLY A 188 -9.95 7.99 1.32
C GLY A 188 -9.28 8.24 -0.03
N ASN A 189 -10.00 8.02 -1.13
CA ASN A 189 -9.43 8.20 -2.47
C ASN A 189 -9.36 9.67 -2.90
N VAL A 190 -10.25 10.55 -2.42
CA VAL A 190 -10.14 12.01 -2.65
C VAL A 190 -8.85 12.53 -2.01
N PHE A 191 -8.62 12.20 -0.73
CA PHE A 191 -7.39 12.61 -0.04
C PHE A 191 -6.14 12.09 -0.77
N GLY A 192 -6.13 10.81 -1.15
CA GLY A 192 -5.03 10.22 -1.92
C GLY A 192 -4.79 10.93 -3.26
N THR A 193 -5.87 11.23 -3.99
CA THR A 193 -5.82 11.92 -5.29
C THR A 193 -5.14 13.28 -5.19
N VAL A 194 -5.42 14.05 -4.14
CA VAL A 194 -4.75 15.33 -3.88
C VAL A 194 -3.24 15.14 -3.68
N VAL A 195 -2.83 14.17 -2.86
CA VAL A 195 -1.42 13.84 -2.62
C VAL A 195 -0.72 13.45 -3.92
N TYR A 196 -1.35 12.60 -4.74
CA TYR A 196 -0.76 12.10 -5.97
C TYR A 196 -0.60 13.20 -7.01
N GLY A 197 -1.65 14.02 -7.23
CA GLY A 197 -1.59 15.16 -8.14
C GLY A 197 -0.51 16.17 -7.72
N ARG A 198 -0.42 16.48 -6.44
CA ARG A 198 0.60 17.37 -5.88
C ARG A 198 2.02 16.83 -6.13
N ASN A 199 2.26 15.54 -5.88
CA ASN A 199 3.59 14.93 -6.12
C ASN A 199 3.96 14.84 -7.61
N ILE A 200 2.98 14.66 -8.51
CA ILE A 200 3.19 14.75 -9.96
C ILE A 200 3.66 16.15 -10.35
N LEU A 201 2.98 17.19 -9.89
CA LEU A 201 3.33 18.58 -10.18
C LEU A 201 4.72 18.92 -9.65
N LEU A 202 5.05 18.46 -8.44
CA LEU A 202 6.36 18.72 -7.83
C LEU A 202 7.50 18.05 -8.62
N LEU A 203 7.34 16.77 -8.99
CA LEU A 203 8.34 16.05 -9.78
C LEU A 203 8.55 16.63 -11.19
N ARG A 204 7.47 17.09 -11.84
CA ARG A 204 7.61 17.75 -13.16
C ARG A 204 8.41 19.04 -13.07
N ARG A 205 8.15 19.86 -12.04
CA ARG A 205 8.92 21.09 -11.79
C ARG A 205 10.39 20.80 -11.50
N GLU A 206 10.68 19.76 -10.73
CA GLU A 206 12.07 19.32 -10.48
C GLU A 206 12.78 18.91 -11.79
N GLN A 207 12.10 18.19 -12.68
CA GLN A 207 12.64 17.79 -13.98
C GLN A 207 12.87 18.98 -14.92
N GLU A 208 11.94 19.93 -14.97
CA GLU A 208 12.06 21.15 -15.76
C GLU A 208 13.24 22.01 -15.29
N GLN A 209 13.42 22.15 -13.97
CA GLN A 209 14.55 22.88 -13.37
C GLN A 209 15.89 22.17 -13.59
N GLY A 210 15.91 20.84 -13.53
CA GLY A 210 17.12 20.05 -13.81
C GLY A 210 17.51 20.03 -15.30
N ALA A 211 16.57 20.28 -16.22
CA ALA A 211 16.83 20.36 -17.66
C ALA A 211 17.25 21.75 -18.15
N THR A 212 17.12 22.78 -17.30
CA THR A 212 17.50 24.17 -17.60
C THR A 212 18.88 24.57 -17.05
N LEU A 213 19.55 23.65 -16.34
CA LEU A 213 20.93 23.78 -15.83
C LEU A 213 21.89 22.95 -16.68
#